data_AF-A0AAU3Q552-F1
#
_entry.id   AF-A0AAU3Q552-F1
#
_cell.length_a   1.000
_cell.length_b   1.000
_cell.length_c   1.000
_cell.angle_alpha   90.00
_cell.angle_beta   90.00
_cell.angle_gamma   90.00
#
_symmetry.space_group_name_H-M   'P 1'
#
loop_
_entity.id
_entity.type
_entity.pdbx_description
1 polymer ?
#
loop_
_entity_poly.entity_id
_entity_poly.type
_entity_poly.pdbx_seq_one_letter_code
_entity_poly.pdbx_strand_id
1 'polypeptide(L)'
;MPLPQLLSALGRNTEHGGDDLDRERCRSKERLLSAFGSYELAKIQSDLEAATEGLTGAARLDAVLAFIVRFQSQGTYSLSRLVEVDYVLDEVARVLPIMRRFIEKLLDGDDAPVVAATIVRVAVSPYLIEGDDKVSFLDQLRHAAGITPDSGP
;
A
#
# COMPACT_ATOMS: atom_id res chain seq x y z
N MET A 1 10.50 -14.02 4.67
CA MET A 1 10.62 -14.34 3.23
C MET A 1 9.70 -13.38 2.48
N PRO A 2 10.19 -12.62 1.48
CA PRO A 2 9.35 -11.68 0.73
C PRO A 2 8.34 -12.43 -0.18
N LEU A 3 7.13 -11.87 -0.36
CA LEU A 3 6.00 -12.47 -1.11
C LEU A 3 6.38 -13.06 -2.49
N PRO A 4 7.25 -12.43 -3.31
CA PRO A 4 7.66 -13.00 -4.59
C PRO A 4 8.41 -14.34 -4.49
N GLN A 5 9.16 -14.56 -3.41
CA GLN A 5 9.92 -15.80 -3.18
C GLN A 5 9.03 -16.94 -2.68
N LEU A 6 7.97 -16.61 -1.91
CA LEU A 6 6.98 -17.57 -1.43
C LEU A 6 6.13 -18.12 -2.60
N LEU A 7 5.70 -17.24 -3.50
CA LEU A 7 4.94 -17.61 -4.70
C LEU A 7 5.78 -18.47 -5.66
N SER A 8 7.08 -18.16 -5.77
CA SER A 8 8.04 -18.98 -6.55
C SER A 8 8.34 -20.34 -5.91
N ALA A 9 8.23 -20.48 -4.58
CA ALA A 9 8.38 -21.76 -3.89
C ALA A 9 7.13 -22.65 -4.06
N LEU A 10 5.95 -22.03 -4.10
CA LEU A 10 4.67 -22.74 -4.29
C LEU A 10 4.46 -23.18 -5.76
N GLY A 11 5.04 -22.47 -6.73
CA GLY A 11 4.91 -22.78 -8.16
C GLY A 11 5.81 -23.90 -8.71
N ARG A 12 6.72 -24.49 -7.92
CA ARG A 12 7.75 -25.44 -8.42
C ARG A 12 7.45 -26.92 -8.26
N ASN A 13 6.32 -27.31 -7.66
CA ASN A 13 5.93 -28.71 -7.49
C ASN A 13 4.58 -28.99 -8.18
N THR A 14 4.54 -28.87 -9.49
CA THR A 14 3.44 -29.39 -10.31
C THR A 14 3.87 -30.73 -10.87
N GLU A 15 3.14 -31.80 -10.54
CA GLU A 15 2.79 -32.96 -11.39
C GLU A 15 1.95 -33.95 -10.53
N HIS A 16 0.69 -34.14 -10.95
CA HIS A 16 -0.27 -35.23 -10.67
C HIS A 16 -0.94 -35.40 -9.27
N GLY A 17 -2.25 -35.05 -9.19
CA GLY A 17 -3.27 -35.84 -8.45
C GLY A 17 -4.36 -35.08 -7.64
N GLY A 18 -5.62 -35.14 -8.11
CA GLY A 18 -6.86 -35.29 -7.29
C GLY A 18 -7.56 -34.03 -6.72
N ASP A 19 -8.80 -33.77 -7.19
CA ASP A 19 -9.70 -32.63 -6.84
C ASP A 19 -9.87 -32.29 -5.34
N ASP A 20 -9.66 -33.23 -4.41
CA ASP A 20 -9.72 -32.98 -2.96
C ASP A 20 -8.39 -32.45 -2.39
N LEU A 21 -7.25 -32.93 -2.93
CA LEU A 21 -5.93 -32.39 -2.60
C LEU A 21 -5.79 -30.95 -3.12
N ASP A 22 -6.40 -30.63 -4.26
CA ASP A 22 -6.39 -29.28 -4.82
C ASP A 22 -7.27 -28.30 -4.04
N ARG A 23 -8.42 -28.76 -3.50
CA ARG A 23 -9.25 -27.96 -2.58
C ARG A 23 -8.58 -27.72 -1.23
N GLU A 24 -7.95 -28.73 -0.65
CA GLU A 24 -7.19 -28.57 0.60
C GLU A 24 -5.95 -27.68 0.42
N ARG A 25 -5.29 -27.77 -0.74
CA ARG A 25 -4.17 -26.90 -1.14
C ARG A 25 -4.62 -25.45 -1.35
N CYS A 26 -5.77 -25.20 -1.98
CA CYS A 26 -6.32 -23.85 -2.12
C CYS A 26 -6.62 -23.23 -0.75
N ARG A 27 -7.26 -23.97 0.16
CA ARG A 27 -7.51 -23.49 1.54
C ARG A 27 -6.23 -23.23 2.33
N SER A 28 -5.22 -24.09 2.18
CA SER A 28 -3.90 -23.91 2.81
C SER A 28 -3.19 -22.66 2.28
N LYS A 29 -3.26 -22.45 0.96
CA LYS A 29 -2.74 -21.25 0.28
C LYS A 29 -3.46 -19.98 0.75
N GLU A 30 -4.78 -19.99 0.80
CA GLU A 30 -5.61 -18.87 1.29
C GLU A 30 -5.29 -18.54 2.76
N ARG A 31 -5.18 -19.55 3.62
CA ARG A 31 -4.78 -19.37 5.03
C ARG A 31 -3.38 -18.80 5.16
N LEU A 32 -2.43 -19.27 4.35
CA LEU A 32 -1.07 -18.76 4.33
C LEU A 32 -1.07 -17.29 3.89
N LEU A 33 -1.75 -16.96 2.78
CA LEU A 33 -1.87 -15.59 2.28
C LEU A 33 -2.54 -14.65 3.30
N SER A 34 -3.59 -15.12 3.99
CA SER A 34 -4.24 -14.36 5.05
C SER A 34 -3.32 -14.11 6.25
N ALA A 35 -2.59 -15.13 6.71
CA ALA A 35 -1.63 -14.99 7.81
C ALA A 35 -0.45 -14.08 7.45
N PHE A 36 0.04 -14.16 6.21
CA PHE A 36 1.06 -13.23 5.69
C PHE A 36 0.51 -11.81 5.57
N GLY A 37 -0.71 -11.62 5.09
CA GLY A 37 -1.37 -10.32 5.04
C GLY A 37 -1.53 -9.68 6.42
N SER A 38 -1.89 -10.47 7.43
CA SER A 38 -1.95 -9.99 8.83
C SER A 38 -0.57 -9.62 9.38
N TYR A 39 0.48 -10.39 9.07
CA TYR A 39 1.85 -10.09 9.47
C TYR A 39 2.38 -8.81 8.79
N GLU A 40 2.14 -8.67 7.48
CA GLU A 40 2.52 -7.47 6.73
C GLU A 40 1.77 -6.24 7.23
N LEU A 41 0.48 -6.36 7.53
CA LEU A 41 -0.30 -5.27 8.11
C LEU A 41 0.22 -4.86 9.50
N ALA A 42 0.53 -5.82 10.37
CA ALA A 42 1.09 -5.54 11.69
C ALA A 42 2.46 -4.85 11.60
N LYS A 43 3.29 -5.25 10.63
CA LYS A 43 4.58 -4.61 10.36
C LYS A 43 4.40 -3.19 9.83
N ILE A 44 3.51 -2.99 8.86
CA ILE A 44 3.20 -1.66 8.31
C ILE A 44 2.72 -0.73 9.43
N GLN A 45 1.84 -1.22 10.30
CA GLN A 45 1.35 -0.45 11.43
C GLN A 45 2.49 -0.06 12.39
N SER A 46 3.36 -1.00 12.76
CA SER A 46 4.50 -0.73 13.63
C SER A 46 5.49 0.26 13.01
N ASP A 47 5.83 0.11 11.72
CA ASP A 47 6.75 1.00 11.02
C ASP A 47 6.15 2.41 10.85
N LEU A 48 4.82 2.52 10.72
CA LEU A 48 4.09 3.79 10.66
C LEU A 48 4.00 4.48 12.03
N GLU A 49 3.75 3.72 13.09
CA GLU A 49 3.77 4.21 14.46
C GLU A 49 5.15 4.79 14.80
N ALA A 50 6.23 4.06 14.47
CA ALA A 50 7.59 4.53 14.65
C ALA A 50 7.90 5.79 13.80
N ALA A 51 7.42 5.84 12.55
CA ALA A 51 7.63 7.00 11.67
C ALA A 51 6.90 8.26 12.14
N THR A 52 5.88 8.13 12.98
CA THR A 52 5.02 9.25 13.42
C THR A 52 5.16 9.56 14.91
N GLU A 53 6.03 8.86 15.62
CA GLU A 53 6.24 9.01 17.06
C GLU A 53 6.62 10.46 17.41
N GLY A 54 5.89 11.06 18.35
CA GLY A 54 6.12 12.43 18.81
C GLY A 54 5.74 13.53 17.81
N LEU A 55 5.26 13.20 16.61
CA LEU A 55 4.84 14.18 15.60
C LEU A 55 3.35 14.54 15.74
N THR A 56 3.01 15.79 15.44
CA THR A 56 1.62 16.28 15.42
C THR A 56 1.36 17.16 14.20
N GLY A 57 0.08 17.40 13.89
CA GLY A 57 -0.35 18.28 12.79
C GLY A 57 0.32 17.96 11.45
N ALA A 58 0.77 19.00 10.75
CA ALA A 58 1.39 18.89 9.42
C ALA A 58 2.66 18.01 9.41
N ALA A 59 3.46 18.01 10.49
CA ALA A 59 4.66 17.17 10.58
C ALA A 59 4.29 15.68 10.64
N ARG A 60 3.22 15.33 11.36
CA ARG A 60 2.73 13.95 11.40
C ARG A 60 2.17 13.52 10.04
N LEU A 61 1.43 14.40 9.38
CA LEU A 61 0.92 14.14 8.03
C LEU A 61 2.06 13.92 7.03
N ASP A 62 3.08 14.80 7.02
CA ASP A 62 4.24 14.68 6.13
C ASP A 62 4.97 13.34 6.34
N ALA A 63 5.16 12.93 7.59
CA ALA A 63 5.77 11.64 7.92
C ALA A 63 4.95 10.45 7.40
N VAL A 64 3.62 10.53 7.43
CA VAL A 64 2.73 9.51 6.84
C VAL A 64 2.87 9.48 5.31
N LEU A 65 2.94 10.64 4.64
CA LEU A 65 3.12 10.71 3.18
C LEU A 65 4.50 10.15 2.77
N ALA A 66 5.56 10.53 3.48
CA ALA A 66 6.90 10.01 3.28
C ALA A 66 6.96 8.48 3.51
N PHE A 67 6.23 7.98 4.51
CA PHE A 67 6.09 6.55 4.74
C PHE A 67 5.47 5.83 3.53
N ILE A 68 4.37 6.37 2.96
CA ILE A 68 3.71 5.81 1.77
C ILE A 68 4.69 5.71 0.60
N VAL A 69 5.43 6.78 0.30
CA VAL A 69 6.41 6.82 -0.79
C VAL A 69 7.57 5.83 -0.57
N ARG A 70 8.08 5.75 0.67
CA ARG A 70 9.15 4.81 1.03
C ARG A 70 8.68 3.37 0.90
N PHE A 71 7.48 3.06 1.40
CA PHE A 71 6.88 1.73 1.31
C PHE A 71 6.73 1.27 -0.15
N GLN A 72 6.32 2.19 -1.03
CA GLN A 72 6.23 1.95 -2.47
C GLN A 72 7.59 1.75 -3.15
N SER A 73 8.59 2.54 -2.76
CA SER A 73 9.91 2.55 -3.41
C SER A 73 10.79 1.35 -3.00
N GLN A 74 10.59 0.82 -1.80
CA GLN A 74 11.36 -0.31 -1.26
C GLN A 74 10.75 -1.68 -1.63
N GLY A 75 9.54 -1.71 -2.21
CA GLY A 75 8.80 -2.93 -2.49
C GLY A 75 8.74 -3.29 -3.97
N THR A 76 9.05 -4.55 -4.29
CA THR A 76 8.72 -5.24 -5.55
C THR A 76 7.19 -5.46 -5.74
N TYR A 77 6.36 -4.53 -5.28
CA TYR A 77 4.91 -4.55 -5.32
C TYR A 77 4.39 -3.65 -6.44
N SER A 78 4.87 -3.89 -7.67
CA SER A 78 4.06 -3.48 -8.81
C SER A 78 3.02 -4.58 -8.98
N LEU A 79 1.74 -4.25 -8.75
CA LEU A 79 0.64 -5.18 -8.97
C LEU A 79 0.62 -5.68 -10.43
N SER A 80 1.25 -4.94 -11.34
CA SER A 80 1.55 -5.39 -12.71
C SER A 80 2.38 -6.68 -12.81
N ARG A 81 3.13 -7.07 -11.77
CA ARG A 81 3.94 -8.31 -11.72
C ARG A 81 3.23 -9.48 -11.03
N LEU A 82 2.04 -9.26 -10.47
CA LEU A 82 1.28 -10.26 -9.73
C LEU A 82 -0.21 -10.21 -10.14
N VAL A 83 -0.57 -11.16 -11.01
CA VAL A 83 -1.94 -11.68 -11.21
C VAL A 83 -2.89 -10.81 -12.08
N GLU A 84 -3.92 -11.45 -12.60
CA GLU A 84 -5.00 -10.93 -13.45
C GLU A 84 -5.48 -9.51 -13.06
N VAL A 85 -5.60 -8.65 -14.06
CA VAL A 85 -5.93 -7.22 -13.90
C VAL A 85 -7.23 -7.01 -13.10
N ASP A 86 -8.23 -7.87 -13.31
CA ASP A 86 -9.53 -7.75 -12.64
C ASP A 86 -9.42 -7.91 -11.11
N TYR A 87 -8.61 -8.87 -10.64
CA TYR A 87 -8.37 -9.08 -9.22
C TYR A 87 -7.69 -7.87 -8.56
N VAL A 88 -6.72 -7.27 -9.27
CA VAL A 88 -6.00 -6.08 -8.80
C VAL A 88 -6.96 -4.89 -8.67
N LEU A 89 -7.83 -4.69 -9.65
CA LEU A 89 -8.81 -3.61 -9.63
C LEU A 89 -9.85 -3.78 -8.50
N ASP A 90 -10.32 -5.01 -8.28
CA ASP A 90 -11.24 -5.34 -7.18
C ASP A 90 -10.60 -5.09 -5.81
N GLU A 91 -9.32 -5.45 -5.64
CA GLU A 91 -8.61 -5.23 -4.39
C GLU A 91 -8.37 -3.73 -4.14
N VAL A 92 -7.96 -2.99 -5.17
CA VAL A 92 -7.82 -1.54 -5.10
C VAL A 92 -9.16 -0.89 -4.72
N ALA A 93 -10.26 -1.28 -5.38
CA ALA A 93 -11.59 -0.77 -5.06
C ALA A 93 -12.00 -1.03 -3.60
N ARG A 94 -11.60 -2.18 -3.03
CA ARG A 94 -11.84 -2.55 -1.63
C ARG A 94 -11.04 -1.68 -0.65
N VAL A 95 -9.77 -1.42 -0.96
CA VAL A 95 -8.81 -0.74 -0.06
C VAL A 95 -8.93 0.78 -0.09
N LEU A 96 -9.22 1.38 -1.25
CA LEU A 96 -9.35 2.83 -1.43
C LEU A 96 -10.19 3.54 -0.35
N PRO A 97 -11.42 3.10 0.00
CA PRO A 97 -12.22 3.77 1.02
C PRO A 97 -11.64 3.66 2.43
N ILE A 98 -10.89 2.60 2.72
CA ILE A 98 -10.21 2.41 4.01
C ILE A 98 -9.07 3.42 4.15
N MET A 99 -8.20 3.49 3.13
CA MET A 99 -7.09 4.46 3.09
C MET A 99 -7.60 5.89 3.15
N ARG A 100 -8.67 6.21 2.42
CA ARG A 100 -9.26 7.56 2.44
C ARG A 100 -9.70 7.96 3.84
N ARG A 101 -10.45 7.11 4.54
CA ARG A 101 -10.91 7.38 5.91
C ARG A 101 -9.75 7.49 6.90
N PHE A 102 -8.68 6.73 6.68
CA PHE A 102 -7.47 6.84 7.50
C PHE A 102 -6.80 8.19 7.32
N ILE A 103 -6.53 8.61 6.07
CA ILE A 103 -5.90 9.90 5.77
C ILE A 103 -6.77 11.09 6.19
N GLU A 104 -8.09 11.01 5.99
CA GLU A 104 -9.04 12.05 6.40
C GLU A 104 -8.94 12.38 7.90
N LYS A 105 -8.71 11.39 8.76
CA LYS A 105 -8.53 11.59 10.22
C LYS A 105 -7.23 12.30 10.59
N LEU A 106 -6.30 12.46 9.65
CA LEU A 106 -5.02 13.14 9.83
C LEU A 106 -5.04 14.58 9.32
N LEU A 107 -6.13 14.97 8.66
CA LEU A 107 -6.31 16.28 8.05
C LEU A 107 -7.24 17.13 8.90
N ASP A 108 -6.97 18.43 8.93
CA ASP A 108 -7.84 19.43 9.52
C ASP A 108 -8.58 20.21 8.42
N GLY A 109 -9.72 20.81 8.77
CA GLY A 109 -10.49 21.71 7.89
C GLY A 109 -11.59 21.04 7.08
N ASP A 110 -12.46 21.87 6.50
CA ASP A 110 -13.69 21.42 5.83
C ASP A 110 -13.42 20.64 4.52
N ASP A 111 -12.26 20.85 3.91
CA ASP A 111 -11.82 20.17 2.68
C ASP A 111 -11.11 18.82 2.93
N ALA A 112 -10.94 18.41 4.19
CA ALA A 112 -10.27 17.16 4.55
C ALA A 112 -10.76 15.92 3.77
N PRO A 113 -12.08 15.71 3.53
CA PRO A 113 -12.55 14.58 2.74
C PRO A 113 -12.08 14.60 1.29
N VAL A 114 -12.00 15.79 0.67
CA VAL A 114 -11.59 15.99 -0.72
C VAL A 114 -10.08 15.76 -0.83
N VAL A 115 -9.30 16.38 0.05
CA VAL A 115 -7.84 16.25 0.11
C VAL A 115 -7.44 14.79 0.32
N ALA A 116 -8.06 14.09 1.29
CA ALA A 116 -7.80 12.67 1.52
C ALA A 116 -8.08 11.82 0.28
N ALA A 117 -9.19 12.10 -0.42
CA ALA A 117 -9.55 11.36 -1.62
C ALA A 117 -8.59 11.64 -2.79
N THR A 118 -8.01 12.83 -2.87
CA THR A 118 -6.97 13.19 -3.84
C THR A 118 -5.67 12.45 -3.54
N ILE A 119 -5.17 12.56 -2.30
CA ILE A 119 -3.93 11.89 -1.85
C ILE A 119 -4.00 10.39 -2.16
N VAL A 120 -5.11 9.73 -1.84
CA VAL A 120 -5.26 8.30 -2.05
C VAL A 120 -5.25 7.90 -3.53
N ARG A 121 -5.89 8.69 -4.41
CA ARG A 121 -5.87 8.41 -5.86
C ARG A 121 -4.49 8.62 -6.47
N VAL A 122 -3.79 9.68 -6.07
CA VAL A 122 -2.39 9.93 -6.46
C VAL A 122 -1.51 8.80 -5.92
N ALA A 123 -1.69 8.38 -4.66
CA ALA A 123 -0.92 7.32 -4.04
C ALA A 123 -1.10 5.94 -4.71
N VAL A 124 -2.30 5.65 -5.22
CA VAL A 124 -2.62 4.37 -5.87
C VAL A 124 -2.15 4.29 -7.33
N SER A 125 -2.10 5.43 -8.03
CA SER A 125 -1.80 5.46 -9.47
C SER A 125 -0.48 4.75 -9.84
N PRO A 126 0.64 4.96 -9.12
CA PRO A 126 1.93 4.29 -9.38
C PRO A 126 1.92 2.77 -9.21
N TYR A 127 0.94 2.19 -8.50
CA TYR A 127 0.80 0.74 -8.38
C TYR A 127 0.20 0.10 -9.63
N LEU A 128 -0.65 0.84 -10.35
CA LEU A 128 -1.33 0.39 -11.56
C LEU A 128 -0.51 0.72 -12.80
N ILE A 129 0.05 1.93 -12.84
CA ILE A 129 0.80 2.46 -13.98
C ILE A 129 2.06 3.12 -13.43
N GLU A 130 3.22 2.61 -13.81
CA GLU A 130 4.50 3.17 -13.39
C GLU A 130 4.69 4.57 -13.98
N GLY A 131 4.86 5.57 -13.11
CA GLY A 131 5.18 6.95 -13.51
C GLY A 131 6.67 7.17 -13.78
N ASP A 132 6.99 8.19 -14.58
CA ASP A 132 8.35 8.66 -14.88
C ASP A 132 8.84 9.74 -13.90
N ASP A 133 8.00 10.14 -12.95
CA ASP A 133 8.13 11.27 -12.03
C ASP A 133 8.37 10.85 -10.57
N LYS A 134 8.82 9.62 -10.34
CA LYS A 134 9.01 9.04 -8.99
C LYS A 134 9.83 9.90 -8.04
N VAL A 135 10.80 10.66 -8.56
CA VAL A 135 11.65 11.56 -7.78
C VAL A 135 10.83 12.67 -7.10
N SER A 136 9.75 13.13 -7.74
CA SER A 136 8.89 14.22 -7.26
C SER A 136 7.60 13.72 -6.61
N PHE A 137 7.42 12.41 -6.46
CA PHE A 137 6.15 11.84 -6.02
C PHE A 137 5.77 12.26 -4.60
N LEU A 138 6.74 12.37 -3.68
CA LEU A 138 6.47 12.90 -2.35
C LEU A 138 6.01 14.37 -2.40
N ASP A 139 6.59 15.17 -3.29
CA ASP A 139 6.23 16.58 -3.44
C ASP A 139 4.80 16.73 -4.02
N GLN A 140 4.36 15.81 -4.87
CA GLN A 140 2.96 15.77 -5.32
C GLN A 140 1.98 15.50 -4.17
N LEU A 141 2.31 14.53 -3.31
CA LEU A 141 1.48 14.22 -2.14
C LEU A 141 1.45 15.39 -1.16
N ARG A 142 2.59 16.03 -0.91
CA ARG A 142 2.69 17.25 -0.09
C ARG A 142 1.86 18.39 -0.66
N HIS A 143 1.96 18.63 -1.96
CA HIS A 143 1.17 19.63 -2.65
C HIS A 143 -0.33 19.37 -2.52
N ALA A 144 -0.77 18.13 -2.74
CA ALA A 144 -2.17 17.74 -2.56
C ALA A 144 -2.65 17.92 -1.11
N ALA A 145 -1.76 17.69 -0.14
CA ALA A 145 -2.02 17.87 1.29
C ALA A 145 -1.95 19.33 1.78
N GLY A 146 -1.60 20.29 0.91
CA GLY A 146 -1.38 21.68 1.30
C GLY A 146 -0.13 21.89 2.16
N ILE A 147 0.80 20.92 2.19
CA ILE A 147 2.08 21.05 2.86
C ILE A 147 3.00 21.86 1.95
N THR A 148 3.25 23.11 2.31
CA THR A 148 4.26 23.92 1.62
C THR A 148 5.65 23.34 1.91
N PRO A 149 6.55 23.25 0.91
CA PRO A 149 7.94 22.99 1.18
C PRO A 149 8.41 24.00 2.22
N ASP A 150 9.02 23.52 3.30
CA ASP A 150 9.57 24.40 4.32
C ASP A 150 10.51 25.37 3.59
N SER A 151 10.12 26.64 3.53
CA SER A 151 10.95 27.69 2.96
C SER A 151 12.01 28.03 3.99
N GLY A 152 12.92 27.07 4.22
CA GLY A 152 14.11 27.28 5.03
C GLY A 152 15.11 28.16 4.26
N PRO A 153 15.77 29.12 4.93
CA PRO A 153 16.74 30.04 4.33
C PRO A 153 18.00 29.38 3.79
#